data_AF-A0A845PV98-F1
#
_entry.id   AF-A0A845PV98-F1
#
_cell.length_a   1.000
_cell.length_b   1.000
_cell.length_c   1.000
_cell.angle_alpha   90.00
_cell.angle_beta   90.00
_cell.angle_gamma   90.00
#
_symmetry.space_group_name_H-M   'P 1'
#
loop_
_entity.id
_entity.type
_entity.pdbx_description
1 polymer ?
#
loop_
_entity_poly.entity_id
_entity_poly.type
_entity_poly.pdbx_seq_one_letter_code
_entity_poly.pdbx_strand_id
1 'polypeptide(L)' 'MSILSAGSFDLETGRDRLVTFEPNIVPKRQLIITDELVVTILSMYSMGVSTRALRDYVQDMYAMEISRAEISRITDS' A
#
# COMPACT_ATOMS: atom_id res chain seq x y z
N MET A 1 -54.26 27.38 -29.70
CA MET A 1 -53.29 28.42 -29.33
C MET A 1 -52.80 28.09 -27.92
N SER A 2 -51.69 27.36 -27.77
CA SER A 2 -50.33 27.92 -27.61
C SER A 2 -50.21 28.58 -26.22
N ILE A 3 -49.37 28.17 -25.27
CA ILE A 3 -48.10 27.46 -25.29
C ILE A 3 -47.77 27.04 -23.84
N LEU A 4 -47.32 25.79 -23.65
CA LEU A 4 -46.52 25.38 -22.48
C LEU A 4 -45.07 25.87 -22.67
N SER A 5 -44.38 26.15 -21.55
CA SER A 5 -42.90 26.12 -21.37
C SER A 5 -42.21 27.44 -21.05
N ALA A 6 -41.88 27.62 -19.77
CA ALA A 6 -40.61 28.12 -19.21
C ALA A 6 -40.87 28.23 -17.69
N GLY A 7 -40.35 27.40 -16.79
CA GLY A 7 -39.00 26.86 -16.75
C GLY A 7 -38.43 27.20 -15.36
N SER A 8 -38.99 26.60 -14.31
CA SER A 8 -38.35 26.55 -12.99
C SER A 8 -38.04 25.08 -12.72
N PHE A 9 -36.86 24.67 -13.18
CA PHE A 9 -36.31 23.37 -12.87
C PHE A 9 -35.67 23.48 -11.48
N ASP A 10 -36.39 23.03 -10.46
CA ASP A 10 -35.78 22.73 -9.16
C ASP A 10 -34.89 21.51 -9.37
N LEU A 11 -33.57 21.77 -9.45
CA LEU A 11 -32.56 20.75 -9.38
C LEU A 11 -32.57 20.18 -7.95
N GLU A 12 -33.46 19.24 -7.69
CA GLU A 12 -33.22 18.23 -6.67
C GLU A 12 -32.04 17.38 -7.14
N THR A 13 -30.81 17.88 -6.94
CA THR A 13 -29.67 16.99 -6.91
C THR A 13 -29.75 16.19 -5.61
N GLY A 14 -30.59 15.17 -5.61
CA GLY A 14 -30.37 13.95 -4.85
C GLY A 14 -29.15 13.24 -5.43
N ARG A 15 -27.97 13.86 -5.31
CA ARG A 15 -26.71 13.15 -5.54
C ARG A 15 -26.24 12.69 -4.19
N ASP A 16 -26.64 11.46 -3.89
CA ASP A 16 -26.04 10.56 -2.92
C ASP A 16 -24.62 10.99 -2.56
N ARG A 17 -24.46 11.57 -1.37
CA ARG A 17 -23.22 11.41 -0.61
C ARG A 17 -23.23 10.02 0.07
N LEU A 18 -23.75 8.99 -0.60
CA LEU A 18 -23.09 7.70 -0.59
C LEU A 18 -21.75 7.90 -1.30
N VAL A 19 -20.86 8.59 -0.58
CA VAL A 19 -19.45 8.30 -0.62
C VAL A 19 -19.36 6.85 -0.16
N THR A 20 -19.71 5.93 -1.06
CA THR A 20 -19.21 4.57 -1.06
C THR A 20 -17.76 4.69 -1.50
N PHE A 21 -16.99 5.47 -0.73
CA PHE A 21 -15.63 5.07 -0.47
C PHE A 21 -15.81 3.82 0.37
N GLU A 22 -16.03 2.70 -0.31
CA GLU A 22 -15.37 1.50 0.16
C GLU A 22 -13.90 1.89 0.09
N PRO A 23 -13.23 2.18 1.22
CA PRO A 23 -11.79 2.06 1.19
C PRO A 23 -11.59 0.66 0.66
N ASN A 24 -11.09 0.53 -0.56
CA ASN A 24 -10.50 -0.72 -0.95
C ASN A 24 -9.41 -0.87 0.10
N ILE A 25 -9.66 -1.73 1.09
CA ILE A 25 -8.71 -2.05 2.14
C ILE A 25 -7.66 -2.83 1.36
N VAL A 26 -6.83 -2.10 0.61
CA VAL A 26 -5.54 -2.59 0.19
C VAL A 26 -4.91 -2.91 1.53
N PRO A 27 -4.64 -4.19 1.85
CA PRO A 27 -4.03 -4.52 3.12
C PRO A 27 -2.74 -3.72 3.19
N LYS A 28 -2.74 -2.64 3.98
CA LYS A 28 -1.53 -1.87 4.25
C LYS A 28 -0.56 -2.89 4.82
N ARG A 29 0.58 -3.10 4.13
CA ARG A 29 1.68 -4.00 4.53
C ARG A 29 1.55 -5.46 4.05
N GLN A 30 1.12 -5.72 2.80
CA GLN A 30 1.40 -7.03 2.22
C GLN A 30 2.91 -7.17 1.99
N LEU A 31 3.58 -7.90 2.90
CA LEU A 31 4.97 -8.32 2.76
C LEU A 31 5.07 -9.32 1.60
N ILE A 32 5.46 -8.83 0.42
CA ILE A 32 5.83 -9.71 -0.69
C ILE A 32 7.35 -9.91 -0.57
N ILE A 33 7.75 -10.96 0.13
CA ILE A 33 9.17 -11.37 0.14
C ILE A 33 9.44 -12.06 -1.19
N THR A 34 10.04 -11.31 -2.11
CA THR A 34 10.50 -11.84 -3.41
C THR A 34 11.86 -12.51 -3.26
N ASP A 35 12.21 -13.40 -4.20
CA ASP A 35 13.54 -14.02 -4.23
C ASP A 35 14.66 -12.97 -4.36
N GLU A 36 14.41 -11.90 -5.11
CA GLU A 36 15.34 -10.77 -5.25
C GLU A 36 15.59 -10.04 -3.92
N LEU A 37 14.53 -9.86 -3.11
CA LEU A 37 14.66 -9.27 -1.78
C LEU A 37 15.50 -10.16 -0.86
N VAL A 38 15.29 -11.48 -0.91
CA VAL A 38 16.06 -12.47 -0.13
C VAL A 38 17.54 -12.40 -0.50
N VAL A 39 17.87 -12.39 -1.79
CA VAL A 39 19.25 -12.26 -2.26
C VAL A 39 19.88 -10.95 -1.78
N THR A 40 19.13 -9.85 -1.84
CA THR A 40 19.60 -8.53 -1.37
C THR A 40 19.89 -8.54 0.13
N ILE A 41 18.98 -9.10 0.95
CA ILE A 41 19.15 -9.22 2.40
C ILE A 41 20.37 -10.10 2.74
N LEU A 42 20.54 -11.24 2.07
CA LEU A 42 21.68 -12.14 2.26
C LEU A 42 23.01 -11.47 1.91
N SER A 43 23.06 -10.74 0.79
CA SER A 43 24.24 -9.99 0.37
C SER A 43 24.63 -8.94 1.40
N MET A 44 23.67 -8.12 1.83
CA MET A 44 23.89 -7.09 2.84
C MET A 44 24.29 -7.67 4.20
N TYR A 45 23.65 -8.77 4.62
CA TYR A 45 24.02 -9.48 5.83
C TYR A 45 25.46 -10.03 5.76
N SER A 46 25.84 -10.61 4.61
CA SER A 46 27.19 -11.12 4.36
C SER A 46 28.25 -10.01 4.40
N MET A 47 27.88 -8.78 4.04
CA MET A 47 28.73 -7.59 4.17
C MET A 47 28.81 -7.03 5.61
N GLY A 48 28.18 -7.69 6.59
CA GLY A 48 28.18 -7.26 7.98
C GLY A 48 27.19 -6.12 8.29
N VAL A 49 26.22 -5.87 7.41
CA VAL A 49 25.19 -4.87 7.67
C VAL A 49 24.30 -5.36 8.81
N SER A 50 24.07 -4.49 9.80
CA SER A 50 23.23 -4.83 10.96
C SER A 50 21.78 -5.11 10.55
N THR A 51 21.11 -5.99 11.30
CA THR A 51 19.68 -6.27 11.11
C THR A 51 18.78 -5.04 11.23
N ARG A 52 19.19 -4.01 11.97
CA ARG A 52 18.45 -2.74 12.03
C ARG A 52 18.57 -1.97 10.70
N ALA A 53 19.79 -1.82 10.19
CA ALA A 53 20.04 -1.13 8.94
C ALA A 53 19.41 -1.87 7.73
N LEU A 54 19.39 -3.21 7.76
CA LEU A 54 18.66 -4.01 6.78
C LEU A 54 17.16 -3.66 6.75
N ARG A 55 16.54 -3.49 7.91
CA ARG A 55 15.10 -3.12 7.99
C ARG A 55 14.86 -1.73 7.41
N ASP A 56 15.71 -0.78 7.78
CA ASP A 56 15.60 0.60 7.30
C ASP A 56 15.76 0.64 5.77
N TYR A 57 16.73 -0.12 5.23
CA TYR A 57 16.92 -0.25 3.77
C TYR A 57 15.69 -0.82 3.06
N VAL A 58 15.10 -1.90 3.58
CA VAL A 58 13.91 -2.52 2.97
C VAL A 58 12.70 -1.58 3.02
N GLN A 59 12.55 -0.85 4.11
CA GLN A 59 11.51 0.18 4.24
C GLN A 59 11.71 1.31 3.24
N ASP A 60 12.94 1.78 3.05
CA ASP A 60 13.24 2.91 2.16
C ASP A 60 13.15 2.54 0.68
N MET A 61 13.62 1.36 0.29
CA MET A 61 13.66 0.92 -1.11
C MET A 61 12.34 0.31 -1.59
N TYR A 62 11.66 -0.42 -0.73
CA TYR A 62 10.47 -1.18 -1.14
C TYR A 62 9.18 -0.69 -0.47
N ALA A 63 9.24 0.30 0.43
CA ALA A 63 8.10 0.75 1.25
C ALA A 63 7.45 -0.40 2.03
N MET A 64 8.24 -1.44 2.36
CA MET A 64 7.81 -2.64 3.07
C MET A 64 8.43 -2.72 4.46
N GLU A 65 7.60 -3.02 5.46
CA GLU A 65 8.09 -3.27 6.81
C GLU A 65 8.50 -4.75 6.94
N ILE A 66 9.78 -5.05 7.14
CA ILE A 66 10.25 -6.41 7.46
C ILE A 66 10.53 -6.56 8.97
N SER A 67 10.10 -7.68 9.55
CA SER A 67 10.30 -7.96 10.97
C SER A 67 11.73 -8.49 11.22
N ARG A 68 12.23 -8.34 12.45
CA ARG A 68 13.51 -8.95 12.84
C ARG A 68 13.48 -10.48 12.71
N ALA A 69 12.34 -11.10 13.01
CA ALA A 69 12.17 -12.55 12.89
C ALA A 69 12.27 -13.02 11.43
N GLU A 70 11.71 -12.26 10.49
CA GLU A 70 11.83 -12.55 9.05
C GLU A 70 13.28 -12.44 8.56
N ILE A 71 14.00 -11.40 8.99
CA ILE A 71 15.43 -11.28 8.65
C ILE A 71 16.21 -12.47 9.20
N SER A 72 16.00 -12.84 10.47
CA SER A 72 16.66 -14.03 11.07
C SER A 72 16.35 -15.28 10.26
N ARG A 73 15.07 -15.51 9.93
CA ARG A 73 14.63 -16.67 9.13
C ARG A 73 15.31 -16.72 7.76
N ILE A 74 15.57 -15.58 7.13
CA ILE A 74 16.29 -15.48 5.85
C ILE A 74 17.79 -15.72 6.03
N THR A 75 18.40 -15.22 7.11
CA THR A 75 19.86 -15.31 7.30
C THR A 75 20.32 -16.60 7.97
N ASP A 76 19.43 -17.30 8.68
CA ASP A 76 19.71 -18.55 9.39
C ASP A 76 19.37 -19.81 8.55
N SER A 77 18.81 -19.64 7.35
CA SER A 77 18.45 -20.72 6.42
C SER A 77 19.63 -21.28 5.63
#